data_AF-A0A953IH13-F1
#
_entry.id   AF-A0A953IH13-F1
#
_cell.length_a   1.000
_cell.length_b   1.000
_cell.length_c   1.000
_cell.angle_alpha   90.00
_cell.angle_beta   90.00
_cell.angle_gamma   90.00
#
_symmetry.space_group_name_H-M   'P 1'
#
loop_
_entity.id
_entity.type
_entity.pdbx_description
1 polymer ?
#
loop_
_entity_poly.entity_id
_entity_poly.type
_entity_poly.pdbx_seq_one_letter_code
_entity_poly.pdbx_strand_id
1 'polypeptide(L)'
;MLAGCGGAKQSPAQGEQGAQQAPEQTQDQGQEQTTEPVTLKVGATVTPHAEILEFIKDAAEAEGIKLDIVVFTDYVQPNLALADGSLDANYFQHVPYLEDFSSKRGLDLVSVGAVHLEPLGLYSLDLTSLDQLPDGATISIPDDPTNGGRALKLLADHG
;
A
#
# COMPACT_ATOMS: atom_id res chain seq x y z
N MET A 1 3.99 -3.56 1.18
CA MET A 1 3.48 -3.59 -0.22
C MET A 1 2.61 -2.36 -0.47
N LEU A 2 2.53 -1.91 -1.71
CA LEU A 2 1.58 -0.85 -2.11
C LEU A 2 0.26 -1.51 -2.56
N ALA A 3 -0.86 -0.98 -2.08
CA ALA A 3 -2.21 -1.43 -2.43
C ALA A 3 -3.07 -0.29 -2.96
N GLY A 4 -4.02 -0.61 -3.84
CA GLY A 4 -4.96 0.31 -4.48
C GLY A 4 -6.34 -0.34 -4.66
N CYS A 5 -7.32 0.40 -5.19
CA CYS A 5 -8.64 -0.14 -5.50
C CYS A 5 -8.60 -1.06 -6.73
N GLY A 6 -9.23 -2.24 -6.62
CA GLY A 6 -9.47 -3.15 -7.74
C GLY A 6 -10.52 -2.58 -8.67
N GLY A 7 -10.21 -2.50 -9.97
CA GLY A 7 -11.19 -2.09 -10.96
C GLY A 7 -12.07 -3.27 -11.36
N ALA A 8 -13.39 -3.19 -11.14
CA ALA A 8 -14.35 -4.14 -11.70
C ALA A 8 -15.37 -3.48 -12.65
N LYS A 9 -15.25 -3.86 -13.93
CA LYS A 9 -16.20 -3.86 -15.07
C LYS A 9 -16.51 -2.53 -15.80
N GLN A 10 -15.84 -2.37 -16.94
CA GLN A 10 -16.37 -1.67 -18.11
C GLN A 10 -17.40 -2.54 -18.87
N SER A 11 -18.50 -1.92 -19.30
CA SER A 11 -19.21 -2.31 -20.52
C SER A 11 -19.76 -1.07 -21.24
N PRO A 12 -19.92 -1.15 -22.58
CA PRO A 12 -19.69 -0.02 -23.46
C PRO A 12 -20.99 0.65 -23.92
N ALA A 13 -20.90 1.92 -24.30
CA ALA A 13 -21.85 2.55 -25.21
C ALA A 13 -21.07 3.21 -26.36
N GLN A 14 -21.27 2.66 -27.56
CA GLN A 14 -20.86 3.20 -28.87
C GLN A 14 -21.99 4.04 -29.49
N GLY A 15 -21.60 4.94 -30.40
CA GLY A 15 -22.40 5.60 -31.45
C GLY A 15 -21.85 7.02 -31.71
N GLU A 16 -20.85 7.22 -32.58
CA GLU A 16 -20.93 7.54 -34.05
C GLU A 16 -21.65 8.88 -34.35
N GLN A 17 -21.29 9.77 -35.29
CA GLN A 17 -20.18 10.03 -36.23
C GLN A 17 -20.51 11.37 -36.97
N GLY A 18 -19.49 12.04 -37.54
CA GLY A 18 -19.63 13.06 -38.62
C GLY A 18 -19.16 14.47 -38.21
N ALA A 19 -18.33 15.23 -38.94
CA ALA A 19 -17.84 15.13 -40.32
C ALA A 19 -16.50 15.88 -40.48
N GLN A 20 -15.72 15.50 -41.51
CA GLN A 20 -14.49 16.14 -41.98
C GLN A 20 -14.66 17.62 -42.37
N GLN A 21 -13.69 18.46 -41.96
CA GLN A 21 -13.07 19.49 -42.82
C GLN A 21 -11.59 19.71 -42.41
N ALA A 22 -10.73 19.87 -43.41
CA ALA A 22 -9.37 20.39 -43.32
C ALA A 22 -9.04 21.08 -44.67
N PRO A 23 -7.99 21.93 -44.78
CA PRO A 23 -7.07 22.38 -43.74
C PRO A 23 -7.00 23.92 -43.63
N GLU A 24 -6.74 24.44 -42.43
CA GLU A 24 -6.17 25.78 -42.28
C GLU A 24 -4.89 25.66 -41.47
N GLN A 25 -3.79 26.15 -42.06
CA GLN A 25 -2.47 26.15 -41.47
C GLN A 25 -2.44 27.16 -40.33
N THR A 26 -2.36 26.68 -39.10
CA THR A 26 -2.02 27.52 -37.94
C THR A 26 -0.74 27.00 -37.31
N GLN A 27 0.14 27.95 -37.04
CA GLN A 27 1.54 27.80 -36.69
C GLN A 27 1.74 26.98 -35.41
N ASP A 28 2.65 26.02 -35.50
CA ASP A 28 3.24 25.27 -34.39
C ASP A 28 4.00 26.23 -33.47
N GLN A 29 3.33 26.69 -32.41
CA GLN A 29 4.01 27.21 -31.23
C GLN A 29 4.00 26.09 -30.20
N GLY A 30 5.18 25.51 -29.98
CA GLY A 30 5.42 24.53 -28.91
C GLY A 30 5.04 25.12 -27.57
N GLN A 31 3.80 24.89 -27.15
CA GLN A 31 3.39 24.97 -25.77
C GLN A 31 4.01 23.76 -25.09
N GLU A 32 5.05 24.00 -24.28
CA GLU A 32 5.35 23.10 -23.16
C GLU A 32 4.06 22.96 -22.36
N GLN A 33 3.35 21.85 -22.57
CA GLN A 33 2.31 21.43 -21.64
C GLN A 33 3.02 21.06 -20.35
N THR A 34 3.16 22.04 -19.46
CA THR A 34 3.43 21.77 -18.05
C THR A 34 2.22 21.01 -17.54
N THR A 35 2.28 19.68 -17.58
CA THR A 35 1.30 18.82 -16.93
C THR A 35 1.32 19.16 -15.46
N GLU A 36 0.19 19.65 -14.92
CA GLU A 36 0.10 19.91 -13.50
C GLU A 36 0.42 18.64 -12.72
N PRO A 37 1.20 18.72 -11.63
CA PRO A 37 1.61 17.55 -10.87
C PRO A 37 0.38 16.83 -10.30
N VAL A 38 0.31 15.53 -10.54
CA VAL A 38 -0.76 14.68 -9.99
C VAL A 38 -0.50 14.50 -8.51
N THR A 39 -1.46 14.87 -7.67
CA THR A 39 -1.36 14.58 -6.23
C THR A 39 -1.78 13.15 -5.97
N LEU A 40 -0.94 12.39 -5.27
CA LEU A 40 -1.21 11.01 -4.87
C LEU A 40 -1.23 10.94 -3.34
N LYS A 41 -2.41 10.65 -2.77
CA LYS A 41 -2.62 10.56 -1.33
C LYS A 41 -2.41 9.13 -0.83
N VAL A 42 -1.35 8.91 -0.07
CA VAL A 42 -0.89 7.59 0.36
C VAL A 42 -0.97 7.44 1.88
N GLY A 43 -1.74 6.47 2.34
CA GLY A 43 -1.75 6.09 3.76
C GLY A 43 -0.58 5.17 4.11
N ALA A 44 0.18 5.48 5.15
CA ALA A 44 1.32 4.67 5.57
C ALA A 44 1.47 4.61 7.09
N THR A 45 2.09 3.55 7.61
CA THR A 45 2.48 3.50 9.02
C THR A 45 3.79 4.25 9.26
N VAL A 46 4.02 4.69 10.50
CA VAL A 46 5.10 5.62 10.87
C VAL A 46 6.47 5.17 10.34
N THR A 47 6.95 4.01 10.80
CA THR A 47 8.27 3.47 10.44
C THR A 47 8.11 2.02 9.99
N PRO A 48 8.78 1.59 8.89
CA PRO A 48 9.60 2.39 7.98
C PRO A 48 8.80 3.08 6.85
N HIS A 49 7.50 2.86 6.76
CA HIS A 49 6.73 3.14 5.54
C HIS A 49 6.63 4.63 5.18
N ALA A 50 6.23 5.47 6.13
CA ALA A 50 6.15 6.91 5.89
C ALA A 50 7.54 7.52 5.66
N GLU A 51 8.58 7.01 6.35
CA GLU A 51 9.97 7.44 6.14
C GLU A 51 10.46 7.14 4.71
N ILE A 52 10.14 5.94 4.19
CA ILE A 52 10.46 5.56 2.81
C ILE A 52 9.74 6.48 1.81
N LEU A 53 8.45 6.78 2.05
CA LEU A 53 7.70 7.70 1.19
C LEU A 53 8.27 9.11 1.25
N GLU A 54 8.63 9.61 2.43
CA GLU A 54 9.25 10.93 2.60
C GLU A 54 10.58 11.03 1.85
N PHE A 55 11.40 9.97 1.92
CA PHE A 55 12.68 9.90 1.23
C PHE A 55 12.56 10.03 -0.30
N ILE A 56 11.48 9.52 -0.91
CA ILE A 56 11.29 9.54 -2.36
C ILE A 56 10.51 10.75 -2.88
N LYS A 57 10.08 11.69 -2.03
CA LYS A 57 9.21 12.81 -2.43
C LYS A 57 9.80 13.65 -3.57
N ASP A 58 11.05 14.06 -3.44
CA ASP A 58 11.71 14.88 -4.46
C ASP A 58 11.83 14.12 -5.80
N ALA A 59 12.07 12.81 -5.74
CA ALA A 59 12.14 11.97 -6.93
C ALA A 59 10.75 11.81 -7.59
N ALA A 60 9.70 11.62 -6.78
CA ALA A 60 8.32 11.55 -7.26
C ALA A 60 7.87 12.89 -7.87
N GLU A 61 8.24 14.02 -7.26
CA GLU A 61 7.88 15.35 -7.75
C GLU A 61 8.58 15.66 -9.09
N ALA A 62 9.82 15.21 -9.28
CA ALA A 62 10.52 15.27 -10.57
C ALA A 62 9.83 14.43 -11.67
N GLU A 63 9.08 13.39 -11.30
CA GLU A 63 8.23 12.61 -12.20
C GLU A 63 6.80 13.17 -12.33
N GLY A 64 6.52 14.35 -11.74
CA GLY A 64 5.21 14.99 -11.80
C GLY A 64 4.19 14.43 -10.81
N ILE A 65 4.64 13.74 -9.75
CA ILE A 65 3.79 13.18 -8.70
C ILE A 65 4.05 13.89 -7.38
N LYS A 66 3.04 14.56 -6.84
CA LYS A 66 3.09 15.15 -5.50
C LYS A 66 2.54 14.15 -4.48
N LEU A 67 3.38 13.64 -3.59
CA LEU A 67 2.93 12.73 -2.53
C LEU A 67 2.30 13.52 -1.37
N ASP A 68 1.06 13.17 -1.02
CA ASP A 68 0.37 13.57 0.21
C ASP A 68 0.33 12.36 1.16
N ILE A 69 1.22 12.35 2.17
CA ILE A 69 1.41 11.19 3.06
C ILE A 69 0.52 11.34 4.30
N VAL A 70 -0.40 10.39 4.49
CA VAL A 70 -1.24 10.28 5.68
C VAL A 70 -0.69 9.19 6.60
N VAL A 71 -0.26 9.58 7.80
CA VAL A 71 0.35 8.65 8.75
C VAL A 71 -0.70 8.00 9.64
N PHE A 72 -0.63 6.67 9.75
CA PHE A 72 -1.49 5.85 10.61
C PHE A 72 -0.67 5.12 11.69
N THR A 73 -1.33 4.81 12.81
CA THR A 73 -0.74 4.10 13.96
C THR A 73 -1.32 2.70 14.15
N ASP A 74 -2.20 2.25 13.25
CA ASP A 74 -2.86 0.94 13.28
C ASP A 74 -2.94 0.31 11.88
N TYR A 75 -3.36 -0.96 11.81
CA TYR A 75 -3.40 -1.76 10.59
C TYR A 75 -4.80 -1.88 9.96
N VAL A 76 -5.82 -1.26 10.55
CA VAL A 76 -7.22 -1.34 10.09
C VAL A 76 -7.58 -0.12 9.26
N GLN A 77 -7.31 1.07 9.78
CA GLN A 77 -7.71 2.34 9.16
C GLN A 77 -7.14 2.56 7.76
N PRO A 78 -5.88 2.21 7.42
CA PRO A 78 -5.36 2.44 6.08
C PRO A 78 -6.15 1.73 4.97
N ASN A 79 -6.68 0.53 5.24
CA ASN A 79 -7.50 -0.21 4.27
C ASN A 79 -8.92 0.33 4.18
N LEU A 80 -9.51 0.75 5.31
CA LEU A 80 -10.85 1.36 5.29
C LEU A 80 -10.83 2.71 4.57
N ALA A 81 -9.83 3.54 4.85
CA ALA A 81 -9.64 4.83 4.21
C ALA A 81 -9.30 4.72 2.72
N LEU A 82 -8.69 3.62 2.27
CA LEU A 82 -8.53 3.33 0.85
C LEU A 82 -9.87 2.91 0.22
N ALA A 83 -10.59 2.01 0.88
CA ALA A 83 -11.86 1.49 0.37
C ALA A 83 -12.98 2.55 0.29
N ASP A 84 -12.97 3.56 1.18
CA ASP A 84 -13.93 4.66 1.15
C ASP A 84 -13.52 5.84 0.24
N GLY A 85 -12.35 5.76 -0.39
CA GLY A 85 -11.83 6.79 -1.30
C GLY A 85 -11.15 7.97 -0.61
N SER A 86 -10.91 7.91 0.71
CA SER A 86 -10.13 8.93 1.42
C SER A 86 -8.64 8.92 1.08
N LEU A 87 -8.13 7.81 0.53
CA LEU A 87 -6.76 7.60 0.05
C LEU A 87 -6.79 7.07 -1.38
N ASP A 88 -5.76 7.37 -2.17
CA ASP A 88 -5.54 6.78 -3.49
C ASP A 88 -4.81 5.44 -3.42
N ALA A 89 -3.94 5.28 -2.41
CA ALA A 89 -3.21 4.05 -2.13
C ALA A 89 -2.87 3.93 -0.64
N ASN A 90 -2.46 2.75 -0.21
CA ASN A 90 -1.79 2.58 1.08
C ASN A 90 -0.53 1.71 0.99
N TYR A 91 0.40 1.97 1.91
CA TYR A 91 1.69 1.31 2.02
C TYR A 91 1.96 0.96 3.49
N PHE A 92 1.57 -0.25 3.91
CA PHE A 92 1.79 -0.73 5.28
C PHE A 92 1.77 -2.25 5.46
N GLN A 93 1.21 -2.99 4.49
CA GLN A 93 0.83 -4.39 4.67
C GLN A 93 1.58 -5.36 3.74
N HIS A 94 1.33 -6.65 3.91
CA HIS A 94 1.76 -7.73 3.03
C HIS A 94 0.56 -8.49 2.44
N VAL A 95 0.78 -9.23 1.35
CA VAL A 95 -0.29 -9.83 0.52
C VAL A 95 -1.27 -10.67 1.35
N PRO A 96 -0.82 -11.58 2.24
CA PRO A 96 -1.76 -12.38 3.04
C PRO A 96 -2.69 -11.54 3.93
N TYR A 97 -2.21 -10.41 4.45
CA TYR A 97 -3.02 -9.54 5.29
C TYR A 97 -4.05 -8.80 4.45
N LEU A 98 -3.65 -8.30 3.27
CA LEU A 98 -4.56 -7.65 2.33
C LEU A 98 -5.71 -8.58 1.92
N GLU A 99 -5.38 -9.82 1.55
CA GLU A 99 -6.36 -10.83 1.12
C GLU A 99 -7.31 -11.23 2.25
N ASP A 100 -6.80 -11.48 3.46
CA ASP A 100 -7.61 -11.79 4.64
C ASP A 100 -8.52 -10.61 5.02
N PHE A 101 -7.97 -9.40 5.06
CA PHE A 101 -8.70 -8.20 5.45
C PHE A 101 -9.83 -7.89 4.46
N SER A 102 -9.54 -7.96 3.16
CA SER A 102 -10.48 -7.66 2.08
C SER A 102 -11.58 -8.71 1.99
N SER A 103 -11.22 -10.01 2.05
CA SER A 103 -12.20 -11.10 1.99
C SER A 103 -13.20 -11.07 3.15
N LYS A 104 -12.75 -10.79 4.37
CA LYS A 104 -13.62 -10.68 5.56
C LYS A 104 -14.59 -9.50 5.52
N ARG A 105 -14.27 -8.46 4.76
CA ARG A 105 -15.04 -7.20 4.72
C ARG A 105 -15.70 -6.93 3.37
N GLY A 106 -15.52 -7.81 2.40
CA GLY A 106 -16.06 -7.63 1.04
C GLY A 106 -15.46 -6.42 0.32
N LEU A 107 -14.19 -6.09 0.58
CA LEU A 107 -13.50 -4.99 -0.07
C LEU A 107 -12.82 -5.47 -1.36
N ASP A 108 -12.77 -4.62 -2.37
CA ASP A 108 -12.07 -4.87 -3.63
C ASP A 108 -10.75 -4.10 -3.64
N LEU A 109 -9.84 -4.48 -2.75
CA LEU A 109 -8.49 -3.91 -2.68
C LEU A 109 -7.50 -4.88 -3.31
N VAL A 110 -6.57 -4.35 -4.10
CA VAL A 110 -5.58 -5.13 -4.84
C VAL A 110 -4.17 -4.67 -4.51
N SER A 111 -3.22 -5.60 -4.59
CA SER A 111 -1.82 -5.24 -4.62
C SER A 111 -1.49 -4.56 -5.95
N VAL A 112 -0.82 -3.42 -5.88
CA VAL A 112 -0.25 -2.77 -7.08
C VAL A 112 1.27 -2.97 -7.17
N GLY A 113 1.92 -3.46 -6.12
CA GLY A 113 3.34 -3.82 -6.15
C GLY A 113 3.92 -4.26 -4.81
N ALA A 114 4.91 -5.17 -4.88
CA ALA A 114 5.80 -5.44 -3.76
C ALA A 114 6.84 -4.32 -3.65
N VAL A 115 7.22 -3.95 -2.43
CA VAL A 115 8.13 -2.82 -2.17
C VAL A 115 9.31 -3.27 -1.31
N HIS A 116 9.03 -3.71 -0.09
CA HIS A 116 10.04 -4.24 0.84
C HIS A 116 9.50 -5.43 1.63
N LEU A 117 10.41 -6.08 2.36
CA LEU A 117 10.10 -7.17 3.30
C LEU A 117 10.71 -6.83 4.66
N GLU A 118 9.92 -7.00 5.71
CA GLU A 118 10.34 -6.87 7.10
C GLU A 118 10.46 -8.27 7.73
N PRO A 119 11.68 -8.71 8.08
CA PRO A 119 11.87 -9.99 8.77
C PRO A 119 11.15 -10.00 10.11
N LEU A 120 10.38 -11.08 10.37
CA LEU A 120 9.74 -11.29 11.67
C LEU A 120 10.79 -11.81 12.66
N GLY A 121 10.80 -11.24 13.87
CA GLY A 121 11.70 -11.65 14.95
C GLY A 121 10.95 -11.96 16.24
N LEU A 122 11.56 -12.80 17.07
CA LEU A 122 11.18 -12.97 18.48
C LEU A 122 12.15 -12.16 19.33
N TYR A 123 11.62 -11.36 20.25
CA TYR A 123 12.39 -10.45 21.08
C TYR A 123 12.11 -10.70 22.56
N SER A 124 13.12 -10.46 23.40
CA SER A 124 13.01 -10.50 24.86
C SER A 124 13.68 -9.27 25.46
N LEU A 125 13.13 -8.79 26.58
CA LEU A 125 13.73 -7.71 27.36
C LEU A 125 14.84 -8.25 28.29
N ASP A 126 14.68 -9.50 28.77
CA ASP A 126 15.51 -10.07 29.83
C ASP A 126 16.37 -11.25 29.36
N LEU A 127 15.91 -11.99 28.35
CA LEU A 127 16.60 -13.19 27.86
C LEU A 127 17.49 -12.85 26.67
N THR A 128 18.67 -13.49 26.61
CA THR A 128 19.63 -13.29 25.53
C THR A 128 19.67 -14.46 24.53
N SER A 129 19.04 -15.59 24.85
CA SER A 129 18.92 -16.74 23.96
C SER A 129 17.64 -17.54 24.23
N LEU A 130 17.24 -18.36 23.25
CA LEU A 130 16.08 -19.25 23.37
C LEU A 130 16.24 -20.30 24.47
N ASP A 131 17.46 -20.79 24.70
CA ASP A 131 17.76 -21.80 25.73
C ASP A 131 17.45 -21.34 27.16
N GLN A 132 17.28 -20.03 27.38
CA GLN A 132 16.91 -19.46 28.68
C GLN A 132 15.39 -19.40 28.90
N LEU A 133 14.59 -19.76 27.90
CA LEU A 133 13.14 -19.70 28.00
C LEU A 133 12.63 -20.78 28.97
N PRO A 134 11.95 -20.42 30.08
CA PRO A 134 11.48 -21.40 31.04
C PRO A 134 10.25 -22.16 30.52
N ASP A 135 10.09 -23.40 30.99
CA ASP A 135 8.87 -24.17 30.76
C ASP A 135 7.63 -23.41 31.26
N GLY A 136 6.58 -23.37 30.45
CA GLY A 136 5.36 -22.63 30.75
C GLY A 136 5.48 -21.11 30.55
N ALA A 137 6.52 -20.62 29.88
CA ALA A 137 6.63 -19.23 29.47
C ALA A 137 5.42 -18.78 28.63
N THR A 138 5.05 -17.50 28.80
CA THR A 138 4.02 -16.85 27.97
C THR A 138 4.70 -16.03 26.88
N ILE A 139 4.30 -16.24 25.63
CA ILE A 139 4.79 -15.49 24.47
C ILE A 139 3.62 -14.72 23.87
N SER A 140 3.75 -13.39 23.79
CA SER A 140 2.79 -12.54 23.09
C SER A 140 3.00 -12.67 21.58
N ILE A 141 1.91 -12.85 20.84
CA ILE A 141 1.90 -12.89 19.38
C ILE A 141 0.86 -11.90 18.83
N PRO A 142 0.95 -11.51 17.55
CA PRO A 142 -0.10 -10.73 16.89
C PRO A 142 -1.45 -11.46 16.92
N ASP A 143 -2.53 -10.69 17.03
CA ASP A 143 -3.91 -11.19 17.16
C ASP A 143 -4.64 -11.34 15.82
N ASP A 144 -4.14 -10.72 14.73
CA ASP A 144 -4.66 -10.98 13.40
C ASP A 144 -4.20 -12.36 12.88
N PRO A 145 -5.06 -13.09 12.13
CA PRO A 145 -4.75 -14.48 11.77
C PRO A 145 -3.49 -14.65 10.93
N THR A 146 -3.15 -13.66 10.09
CA THR A 146 -2.02 -13.79 9.17
C THR A 146 -0.70 -13.62 9.90
N ASN A 147 -0.57 -12.60 10.75
CA ASN A 147 0.63 -12.37 11.54
C ASN A 147 0.74 -13.33 12.73
N GLY A 148 -0.38 -13.69 13.37
CA GLY A 148 -0.42 -14.74 14.39
C GLY A 148 0.06 -16.09 13.82
N GLY A 149 -0.40 -16.44 12.61
CA GLY A 149 0.09 -17.63 11.89
C GLY A 149 1.58 -17.57 11.58
N ARG A 150 2.10 -16.42 11.13
CA ARG A 150 3.56 -16.22 10.90
C ARG A 150 4.36 -16.36 12.19
N ALA A 151 3.85 -15.84 13.31
CA ALA A 151 4.50 -15.94 14.62
C ALA A 151 4.55 -17.39 15.11
N LEU A 152 3.44 -18.13 15.03
CA LEU A 152 3.42 -19.55 15.40
C LEU A 152 4.36 -20.38 14.52
N LYS A 153 4.45 -20.08 13.22
CA LYS A 153 5.39 -20.74 12.32
C LYS A 153 6.84 -20.44 12.71
N LEU A 154 7.18 -19.19 13.04
CA LEU A 154 8.51 -18.82 13.52
C LEU A 154 8.89 -19.62 14.78
N LEU A 155 7.96 -19.73 15.74
CA LEU A 155 8.17 -20.52 16.95
C LEU A 155 8.36 -22.01 16.65
N ALA A 156 7.55 -22.58 15.75
CA ALA A 156 7.68 -23.98 15.35
C ALA A 156 8.99 -24.30 14.62
N ASP A 157 9.58 -23.33 13.92
CA ASP A 157 10.85 -23.50 13.19
C ASP A 157 12.08 -23.42 14.10
N HIS A 158 11.93 -22.87 15.32
CA HIS A 158 13.04 -22.55 16.22
C HIS A 158 12.90 -23.10 17.64
N GLY A 159 11.77 -23.76 17.97
CA GLY A 159 11.47 -24.36 19.26
C GLY A 159 11.56 -25.88 19.28
#